data_AF-A0A813GRN6-F1
#
_entry.id   AF-A0A813GRN6-F1
#
_cell.length_a   1.000
_cell.length_b   1.000
_cell.length_c   1.000
_cell.angle_alpha   90.00
_cell.angle_beta   90.00
_cell.angle_gamma   90.00
#
_symmetry.space_group_name_H-M   'P 1'
#
loop_
_entity.id
_entity.type
_entity.pdbx_description
1 polymer ?
#
loop_
_entity_poly.entity_id
_entity_poly.type
_entity_poly.pdbx_seq_one_letter_code
_entity_poly.pdbx_strand_id
1 'polypeptide(L)'
;MDKWFPHALQSRQSNTGKPDKSTSQSQRPSTTEPRAKRPRVESSSDIVALVTAVGELSLETARKERLHSGGLFRTFLVPLHEVFEDPLRVTQTASGADQSQDYVLAWASLVLAQATLPSTVREAQKVLQAHAANTQDISALRDAVLFCRVTYTFDSKHAKILIWTAESLTTVAKAIQFIAIALGGEAKFGPPPRTAKERKAVGLLGRFNKQ
;
A
#
# COMPACT_ATOMS: atom_id res chain seq x y z
N MET A 1 17.58 -3.01 34.68
CA MET A 1 17.33 -4.46 34.74
C MET A 1 16.25 -4.74 33.70
N ASP A 2 16.44 -5.39 32.57
CA ASP A 2 17.60 -6.01 31.95
C ASP A 2 17.43 -5.93 30.42
N LYS A 3 18.57 -5.85 29.73
CA LYS A 3 18.71 -5.69 28.29
C LYS A 3 18.53 -7.06 27.61
N TRP A 4 17.80 -7.11 26.50
CA TRP A 4 17.88 -8.25 25.58
C TRP A 4 17.99 -7.76 24.13
N PHE A 5 19.23 -7.70 23.65
CA PHE A 5 19.64 -7.67 22.25
C PHE A 5 20.76 -8.71 22.11
N PRO A 6 20.73 -9.60 21.11
CA PRO A 6 21.94 -10.30 20.70
C PRO A 6 22.63 -9.52 19.57
N HIS A 7 23.86 -9.10 19.87
CA HIS A 7 24.86 -8.65 18.92
C HIS A 7 25.41 -9.85 18.13
N ALA A 8 25.58 -9.63 16.82
CA ALA A 8 26.72 -10.01 15.97
C ALA A 8 27.26 -11.45 15.98
N LEU A 9 27.47 -11.99 14.76
CA LEU A 9 28.79 -12.55 14.40
C LEU A 9 29.01 -12.53 12.88
N GLN A 10 30.06 -11.81 12.51
CA GLN A 10 30.77 -11.88 11.23
C GLN A 10 31.31 -13.30 11.02
N SER A 11 31.39 -13.74 9.76
CA SER A 11 32.64 -14.21 9.12
C SER A 11 32.38 -14.98 7.82
N ARG A 12 32.99 -14.54 6.71
CA ARG A 12 34.09 -15.25 6.02
C ARG A 12 34.33 -14.67 4.62
N GLN A 13 35.55 -14.20 4.45
CA GLN A 13 36.23 -14.07 3.17
C GLN A 13 36.54 -15.47 2.62
N SER A 14 36.48 -15.63 1.29
CA SER A 14 37.38 -16.53 0.57
C SER A 14 37.54 -16.08 -0.88
N ASN A 15 38.76 -15.61 -1.17
CA ASN A 15 39.37 -15.54 -2.51
C ASN A 15 39.50 -16.94 -3.13
N THR A 16 39.25 -17.05 -4.44
CA THR A 16 39.94 -17.84 -5.49
C THR A 16 39.13 -17.60 -6.78
N GLY A 17 39.64 -17.45 -8.00
CA GLY A 17 40.98 -17.44 -8.56
C GLY A 17 40.85 -16.93 -10.01
N LYS A 18 41.90 -16.27 -10.51
CA LYS A 18 42.07 -15.93 -11.93
C LYS A 18 42.32 -17.21 -12.74
N PRO A 19 41.98 -17.18 -14.04
CA PRO A 19 43.00 -17.58 -15.00
C PRO A 19 43.17 -16.56 -16.14
N ASP A 20 44.43 -16.22 -16.37
CA ASP A 20 44.93 -15.58 -17.58
C ASP A 20 44.71 -16.49 -18.79
N LYS A 21 44.20 -15.94 -19.90
CA LYS A 21 44.47 -16.46 -21.25
C LYS A 21 44.65 -15.29 -22.21
N SER A 22 45.91 -15.06 -22.52
CA SER A 22 46.41 -14.37 -23.71
C SER A 22 45.93 -15.08 -24.98
N THR A 23 45.41 -14.33 -25.96
CA THR A 23 45.50 -14.68 -27.40
C THR A 23 45.28 -13.42 -28.26
N SER A 24 46.38 -12.99 -28.85
CA SER A 24 46.62 -12.36 -30.16
C SER A 24 45.54 -11.59 -30.93
N GLN A 25 45.93 -10.34 -31.25
CA GLN A 25 45.72 -9.56 -32.47
C GLN A 25 45.03 -10.23 -33.67
N SER A 26 44.01 -9.56 -34.21
CA SER A 26 43.96 -9.21 -35.64
C SER A 26 42.99 -8.03 -35.85
N GLN A 27 43.54 -6.85 -36.13
CA GLN A 27 42.76 -5.67 -36.51
C GLN A 27 42.39 -5.78 -38.00
N ARG A 28 41.08 -5.81 -38.28
CA ARG A 28 40.53 -5.49 -39.61
C ARG A 28 39.75 -4.18 -39.50
N PRO A 29 39.91 -3.21 -40.43
CA PRO A 29 39.07 -2.04 -40.49
C PRO A 29 37.69 -2.45 -41.06
N SER A 30 36.63 -2.35 -40.24
CA SER A 30 35.26 -2.57 -40.69
C SER A 30 34.59 -1.24 -41.00
N THR A 31 34.31 -1.05 -42.28
CA THR A 31 33.43 -0.05 -42.88
C THR A 31 32.12 0.10 -42.10
N THR A 32 31.81 1.33 -41.70
CA THR A 32 30.64 1.67 -40.88
C THR A 32 29.43 1.87 -41.78
N GLU A 33 28.79 0.78 -42.22
CA GLU A 33 27.42 0.87 -42.72
C GLU A 33 26.43 0.95 -41.54
N PRO A 34 25.39 1.81 -41.61
CA PRO A 34 24.36 1.88 -40.59
C PRO A 34 23.55 0.58 -40.61
N ARG A 35 23.93 -0.34 -39.73
CA ARG A 35 23.27 -1.63 -39.52
C ARG A 35 21.83 -1.38 -39.11
N ALA A 36 20.90 -1.55 -40.05
CA ALA A 36 19.47 -1.56 -39.78
C ALA A 36 19.19 -2.50 -38.60
N LYS A 37 18.67 -1.94 -37.50
CA LYS A 37 18.32 -2.71 -36.31
C LYS A 37 17.24 -3.71 -36.72
N ARG A 38 17.58 -5.00 -36.71
CA ARG A 38 16.61 -6.06 -36.97
C ARG A 38 15.44 -5.91 -35.98
N PRO A 39 14.18 -6.04 -36.43
CA PRO A 39 13.04 -6.07 -35.53
C PRO A 39 13.28 -7.09 -34.43
N ARG A 40 13.15 -6.66 -33.18
CA ARG A 40 13.26 -7.57 -32.04
C ARG A 40 12.05 -8.49 -32.10
N VAL A 41 12.27 -9.74 -32.46
CA VAL A 41 11.25 -10.78 -32.39
C VAL A 41 10.87 -10.91 -30.92
N GLU A 42 9.64 -10.51 -30.61
CA GLU A 42 9.08 -10.61 -29.27
C GLU A 42 9.03 -12.09 -28.88
N SER A 43 9.66 -12.45 -27.77
CA SER A 43 9.62 -13.81 -27.29
C SER A 43 8.21 -14.11 -26.79
N SER A 44 7.66 -15.28 -27.16
CA SER A 44 6.36 -15.78 -26.69
C SER A 44 6.17 -15.64 -25.17
N SER A 45 7.27 -15.71 -24.40
CA SER A 45 7.30 -15.46 -22.95
C SER A 45 6.80 -14.07 -22.53
N ASP A 46 7.09 -13.03 -23.31
CA ASP A 46 6.76 -11.64 -22.98
C ASP A 46 5.26 -11.39 -23.20
N ILE A 47 4.69 -12.04 -24.21
CA ILE A 47 3.25 -12.03 -24.49
C ILE A 47 2.50 -12.74 -23.36
N VAL A 48 2.94 -13.94 -22.95
CA VAL A 48 2.32 -14.68 -21.84
C VAL A 48 2.39 -13.86 -20.54
N ALA A 49 3.56 -13.29 -20.22
CA ALA A 49 3.73 -12.46 -19.03
C ALA A 49 2.83 -11.21 -19.03
N LEU A 50 2.64 -10.59 -20.19
CA LEU A 50 1.71 -9.47 -20.36
C LEU A 50 0.26 -9.90 -20.12
N VAL A 51 -0.20 -10.98 -20.78
CA VAL A 51 -1.58 -11.47 -20.66
C VAL A 51 -1.90 -11.85 -19.21
N THR A 52 -0.99 -12.56 -18.53
CA THR A 52 -1.16 -12.89 -17.11
C THR A 52 -1.24 -11.62 -16.24
N ALA A 53 -0.33 -10.67 -16.43
CA ALA A 53 -0.32 -9.43 -15.65
C ALA A 53 -1.59 -8.59 -15.87
N VAL A 54 -2.10 -8.54 -17.11
CA VAL A 54 -3.36 -7.85 -17.44
C VAL A 54 -4.55 -8.60 -16.83
N GLY A 55 -4.59 -9.92 -16.89
CA GLY A 55 -5.65 -10.73 -16.28
C GLY A 55 -5.75 -10.54 -14.76
N GLU A 56 -4.61 -10.63 -14.05
CA GLU A 56 -4.55 -10.37 -12.61
C GLU A 56 -4.99 -8.95 -12.26
N LEU A 57 -4.57 -7.97 -13.07
CA LEU A 57 -4.94 -6.59 -12.89
C LEU A 57 -6.44 -6.39 -13.09
N SER A 58 -7.02 -6.91 -14.17
CA SER A 58 -8.45 -6.79 -14.47
C SER A 58 -9.31 -7.39 -13.36
N LEU A 59 -8.92 -8.53 -12.80
CA LEU A 59 -9.63 -9.14 -11.67
C LEU A 59 -9.53 -8.28 -10.40
N GLU A 60 -8.35 -7.71 -10.11
CA GLU A 60 -8.16 -6.83 -8.96
C GLU A 60 -8.93 -5.51 -9.12
N THR A 61 -8.90 -4.92 -10.32
CA THR A 61 -9.64 -3.69 -10.66
C THR A 61 -11.14 -3.94 -10.61
N ALA A 62 -11.66 -5.03 -11.19
CA ALA A 62 -13.08 -5.36 -11.10
C ALA A 62 -13.55 -5.58 -9.66
N ARG A 63 -12.73 -6.23 -8.82
CA ARG A 63 -13.03 -6.38 -7.38
C ARG A 63 -13.05 -5.02 -6.68
N LYS A 64 -12.06 -4.16 -6.95
CA LYS A 64 -12.00 -2.81 -6.37
C LYS A 64 -13.13 -1.93 -6.87
N GLU A 65 -13.46 -1.95 -8.15
CA GLU A 65 -14.57 -1.22 -8.73
C GLU A 65 -15.88 -1.68 -8.13
N ARG A 66 -16.15 -2.98 -7.95
CA ARG A 66 -17.37 -3.42 -7.24
C ARG A 66 -17.47 -2.88 -5.82
N LEU A 67 -16.35 -2.78 -5.11
CA LEU A 67 -16.30 -2.17 -3.78
C LEU A 67 -16.51 -0.65 -3.86
N HIS A 68 -15.85 0.04 -4.78
CA HIS A 68 -15.88 1.50 -4.92
C HIS A 68 -17.16 2.04 -5.57
N SER A 69 -17.77 1.32 -6.50
CA SER A 69 -18.99 1.75 -7.23
C SER A 69 -20.24 1.71 -6.35
N GLY A 70 -20.22 0.95 -5.25
CA GLY A 70 -21.26 1.00 -4.22
C GLY A 70 -20.90 1.82 -2.97
N GLY A 71 -19.65 2.28 -2.84
CA GLY A 71 -19.12 2.80 -1.57
C GLY A 71 -18.55 4.21 -1.61
N LEU A 72 -19.00 5.06 -0.69
CA LEU A 72 -18.42 6.39 -0.47
C LEU A 72 -17.18 6.28 0.42
N PHE A 73 -16.04 6.00 -0.20
CA PHE A 73 -14.77 5.92 0.52
C PHE A 73 -14.28 7.31 0.90
N ARG A 74 -13.94 7.45 2.18
CA ARG A 74 -13.14 8.54 2.71
C ARG A 74 -11.68 8.10 2.70
N THR A 75 -10.85 8.78 1.89
CA THR A 75 -9.42 8.49 1.78
C THR A 75 -8.60 9.64 2.33
N PHE A 76 -7.65 9.34 3.21
CA PHE A 76 -6.73 10.32 3.77
C PHE A 76 -5.29 9.85 3.60
N LEU A 77 -4.38 10.78 3.29
CA LEU A 77 -2.95 10.56 3.43
C LEU A 77 -2.48 11.36 4.63
N VAL A 78 -1.96 10.69 5.64
CA VAL A 78 -1.48 11.33 6.87
C VAL A 78 0.03 11.14 6.99
N PRO A 79 0.79 12.13 7.50
CA PRO A 79 2.17 11.89 7.92
C PRO A 79 2.22 10.72 8.90
N LEU A 80 3.28 9.92 8.81
CA LEU A 80 3.46 8.81 9.74
C LEU A 80 3.72 9.38 11.14
N HIS A 81 2.78 9.13 12.04
CA HIS A 81 2.81 9.48 13.46
C HIS A 81 2.62 8.20 14.28
N GLU A 82 3.15 8.18 15.51
CA GLU A 82 3.05 7.03 16.43
C GLU A 82 1.59 6.56 16.62
N VAL A 83 0.63 7.49 16.57
CA VAL A 83 -0.81 7.21 16.67
C VAL A 83 -1.35 6.27 15.59
N PHE A 84 -0.64 6.11 14.46
CA PHE A 84 -1.06 5.23 13.37
C PHE A 84 -0.37 3.87 13.38
N GLU A 85 0.63 3.64 14.25
CA GLU A 85 1.40 2.39 14.28
C GLU A 85 0.53 1.17 14.61
N ASP A 86 -0.32 1.29 15.64
CA ASP A 86 -1.23 0.22 16.02
C ASP A 86 -2.25 -0.12 14.92
N PRO A 87 -2.98 0.86 14.34
CA PRO A 87 -3.87 0.60 13.21
C PRO A 87 -3.16 -0.01 11.99
N LEU A 88 -1.92 0.41 11.72
CA LEU A 88 -1.08 -0.15 10.66
C LEU A 88 -0.76 -1.62 10.95
N ARG A 89 -0.32 -1.93 12.16
CA ARG A 89 -0.01 -3.30 12.59
C ARG A 89 -1.22 -4.21 12.48
N VAL A 90 -2.39 -3.77 12.97
CA VAL A 90 -3.65 -4.53 12.89
C VAL A 90 -4.00 -4.83 11.42
N THR A 91 -3.86 -3.85 10.53
CA THR A 91 -4.14 -4.05 9.10
C THR A 91 -3.14 -5.02 8.45
N GLN A 92 -1.88 -5.05 8.90
CA GLN A 92 -0.83 -5.93 8.37
C GLN A 92 -0.94 -7.37 8.86
N THR A 93 -1.38 -7.56 10.11
CA THR A 93 -1.56 -8.89 10.71
C THR A 93 -2.91 -9.52 10.39
N ALA A 94 -3.76 -8.82 9.64
CA ALA A 94 -5.05 -9.30 9.18
C ALA A 94 -4.90 -10.66 8.46
N SER A 95 -5.52 -11.69 9.02
CA SER A 95 -5.44 -13.07 8.53
C SER A 95 -6.18 -13.24 7.20
N GLY A 96 -7.16 -12.36 6.92
CA GLY A 96 -8.00 -12.45 5.73
C GLY A 96 -9.07 -13.56 5.81
N ALA A 97 -9.09 -14.34 6.89
CA ALA A 97 -10.09 -15.37 7.16
C ALA A 97 -11.49 -14.77 7.37
N ASP A 98 -11.59 -13.66 8.12
CA ASP A 98 -12.80 -12.84 8.22
C ASP A 98 -12.47 -11.37 7.95
N GLN A 99 -12.63 -10.97 6.68
CA GLN A 99 -12.35 -9.60 6.25
C GLN A 99 -13.18 -8.55 7.00
N SER A 100 -14.42 -8.88 7.37
CA SER A 100 -15.28 -7.92 8.07
C SER A 100 -14.77 -7.66 9.48
N GLN A 101 -14.30 -8.71 10.17
CA GLN A 101 -13.67 -8.56 11.48
C GLN A 101 -12.36 -7.79 11.39
N ASP A 102 -11.53 -8.06 10.39
CA ASP A 102 -10.28 -7.31 10.16
C ASP A 102 -10.54 -5.80 10.00
N TYR A 103 -11.61 -5.41 9.29
CA TYR A 103 -11.99 -4.00 9.13
C TYR A 103 -12.46 -3.37 10.45
N VAL A 104 -13.27 -4.09 11.22
CA VAL A 104 -13.75 -3.60 12.54
C VAL A 104 -12.57 -3.42 13.50
N LEU A 105 -11.61 -4.34 13.52
CA LEU A 105 -10.43 -4.24 14.37
C LEU A 105 -9.55 -3.04 13.96
N ALA A 106 -9.33 -2.84 12.66
CA ALA A 106 -8.59 -1.68 12.16
C ALA A 106 -9.30 -0.37 12.52
N TRP A 107 -10.63 -0.32 12.42
CA TRP A 107 -11.45 0.81 12.84
C TRP A 107 -11.33 1.09 14.35
N ALA A 108 -11.52 0.07 15.18
CA ALA A 108 -11.45 0.20 16.63
C ALA A 108 -10.07 0.70 17.08
N SER A 109 -9.00 0.12 16.52
CA SER A 109 -7.64 0.56 16.78
C SER A 109 -7.42 2.03 16.40
N LEU A 110 -7.94 2.46 15.25
CA LEU A 110 -7.83 3.85 14.79
C LEU A 110 -8.60 4.83 15.69
N VAL A 111 -9.82 4.47 16.12
CA VAL A 111 -10.62 5.26 17.06
C VAL A 111 -9.90 5.42 18.39
N LEU A 112 -9.43 4.31 18.97
CA LEU A 112 -8.77 4.32 20.28
C LEU A 112 -7.48 5.14 20.25
N ALA A 113 -6.65 4.96 19.23
CA ALA A 113 -5.40 5.69 19.11
C ALA A 113 -5.63 7.21 18.98
N GLN A 114 -6.62 7.63 18.19
CA GLN A 114 -6.91 9.05 18.04
C GLN A 114 -7.64 9.66 19.26
N ALA A 115 -8.40 8.86 20.01
CA ALA A 115 -9.11 9.30 21.21
C ALA A 115 -8.16 9.68 22.37
N THR A 116 -6.92 9.18 22.37
CA THR A 116 -5.90 9.45 23.40
C THR A 116 -4.97 10.63 23.07
N LEU A 117 -5.10 11.24 21.90
CA LEU A 117 -4.23 12.33 21.49
C LEU A 117 -4.39 13.58 22.39
N PRO A 118 -3.29 14.26 22.75
CA PRO A 118 -3.38 15.50 23.50
C PRO A 118 -3.89 16.66 22.62
N SER A 119 -5.03 17.22 23.03
CA SER A 119 -5.44 18.63 22.94
C SER A 119 -5.59 19.37 21.59
N THR A 120 -5.24 18.81 20.43
CA THR A 120 -5.33 19.55 19.16
C THR A 120 -6.73 19.65 18.56
N VAL A 121 -7.63 18.67 18.81
CA VAL A 121 -9.02 18.70 18.29
C VAL A 121 -10.02 18.19 19.33
N ARG A 122 -10.26 18.97 20.39
CA ARG A 122 -11.06 18.55 21.57
C ARG A 122 -12.46 18.04 21.22
N GLU A 123 -13.17 18.65 20.27
CA GLU A 123 -14.53 18.23 19.92
C GLU A 123 -14.56 16.88 19.20
N ALA A 124 -13.70 16.70 18.20
CA ALA A 124 -13.56 15.42 17.50
C ALA A 124 -13.14 14.30 18.46
N GLN A 125 -12.22 14.58 19.38
CA GLN A 125 -11.79 13.63 20.41
C GLN A 125 -12.94 13.22 21.33
N LYS A 126 -13.77 14.15 21.79
CA LYS A 126 -14.97 13.83 22.59
C LYS A 126 -15.90 12.88 21.85
N VAL A 127 -16.10 13.07 20.54
CA VAL A 127 -16.89 12.15 19.71
C VAL A 127 -16.27 10.75 19.69
N LEU A 128 -14.94 10.65 19.50
CA LEU A 128 -14.26 9.35 19.49
C LEU A 128 -14.27 8.66 20.85
N GLN A 129 -14.06 9.41 21.93
CA GLN A 129 -14.13 8.91 23.30
C GLN A 129 -15.53 8.41 23.65
N ALA A 130 -16.58 9.16 23.29
CA ALA A 130 -17.96 8.73 23.47
C ALA A 130 -18.27 7.46 22.66
N HIS A 131 -17.79 7.39 21.41
CA HIS A 131 -17.95 6.18 20.60
C HIS A 131 -17.25 4.97 21.23
N ALA A 132 -16.01 5.14 21.70
CA ALA A 132 -15.25 4.09 22.36
C ALA A 132 -15.90 3.61 23.66
N ALA A 133 -16.46 4.52 24.46
CA ALA A 133 -17.16 4.17 25.72
C ALA A 133 -18.48 3.44 25.48
N ASN A 134 -19.20 3.78 24.41
CA ASN A 134 -20.51 3.20 24.08
C ASN A 134 -20.42 1.88 23.29
N THR A 135 -19.25 1.56 22.72
CA THR A 135 -19.08 0.38 21.88
C THR A 135 -18.40 -0.73 22.66
N GLN A 136 -19.19 -1.67 23.19
CA GLN A 136 -18.68 -2.78 24.00
C GLN A 136 -18.57 -4.10 23.24
N ASP A 137 -19.23 -4.22 22.08
CA ASP A 137 -19.27 -5.44 21.28
C ASP A 137 -18.83 -5.16 19.83
N ILE A 138 -17.89 -5.98 19.35
CA ILE A 138 -17.40 -5.98 17.96
C ILE A 138 -18.53 -6.31 16.99
N SER A 139 -19.45 -7.19 17.39
CA SER A 139 -20.56 -7.65 16.55
C SER A 139 -21.47 -6.48 16.14
N ALA A 140 -21.69 -5.52 17.05
CA ALA A 140 -22.48 -4.33 16.78
C ALA A 140 -21.85 -3.39 15.73
N LEU A 141 -20.53 -3.46 15.53
CA LEU A 141 -19.82 -2.67 14.52
C LEU A 141 -19.75 -3.36 13.16
N ARG A 142 -20.00 -4.68 13.07
CA ARG A 142 -19.76 -5.47 11.86
C ARG A 142 -20.58 -4.97 10.66
N ASP A 143 -21.82 -4.58 10.90
CA ASP A 143 -22.72 -4.07 9.85
C ASP A 143 -22.52 -2.57 9.59
N ALA A 144 -21.86 -1.86 10.52
CA ALA A 144 -21.65 -0.42 10.44
C ALA A 144 -20.28 -0.05 9.83
N VAL A 145 -19.25 -0.88 10.04
CA VAL A 145 -17.89 -0.69 9.50
C VAL A 145 -17.71 -1.58 8.28
N LEU A 146 -18.09 -1.04 7.11
CA LEU A 146 -18.06 -1.76 5.84
C LEU A 146 -16.63 -1.95 5.32
N PHE A 147 -15.75 -0.97 5.57
CA PHE A 147 -14.34 -1.05 5.22
C PHE A 147 -13.52 -0.10 6.10
N CYS A 148 -12.41 -0.59 6.66
CA CYS A 148 -11.39 0.25 7.26
C CYS A 148 -10.01 -0.38 7.04
N ARG A 149 -9.06 0.40 6.53
CA ARG A 149 -7.66 -0.01 6.41
C ARG A 149 -6.73 1.16 6.60
N VAL A 150 -5.61 0.90 7.26
CA VAL A 150 -4.47 1.82 7.35
C VAL A 150 -3.27 1.12 6.75
N THR A 151 -2.65 1.72 5.74
CA THR A 151 -1.55 1.10 4.99
C THR A 151 -0.44 2.11 4.73
N TYR A 152 0.82 1.69 4.77
CA TYR A 152 1.93 2.54 4.33
C TYR A 152 1.79 2.94 2.86
N THR A 153 2.12 4.19 2.57
CA THR A 153 2.36 4.63 1.19
C THR A 153 3.73 4.17 0.70
N PHE A 154 3.98 4.33 -0.61
CA PHE A 154 5.23 3.90 -1.24
C PHE A 154 6.47 4.63 -0.69
N ASP A 155 6.33 5.89 -0.28
CA ASP A 155 7.42 6.68 0.29
C ASP A 155 7.73 6.34 1.75
N SER A 156 6.93 5.47 2.38
CA SER A 156 7.01 5.09 3.81
C SER A 156 6.96 6.26 4.80
N LYS A 157 6.72 7.49 4.32
CA LYS A 157 6.60 8.71 5.13
C LYS A 157 5.16 9.03 5.49
N HIS A 158 4.21 8.46 4.74
CA HIS A 158 2.79 8.65 4.97
C HIS A 158 2.10 7.30 5.23
N ALA A 159 0.97 7.39 5.93
CA ALA A 159 -0.01 6.32 5.98
C ALA A 159 -1.23 6.73 5.16
N LYS A 160 -1.77 5.79 4.40
CA LYS A 160 -3.05 5.90 3.70
C LYS A 160 -4.13 5.27 4.56
N ILE A 161 -5.13 6.07 4.93
CA ILE A 161 -6.33 5.64 5.65
C ILE A 161 -7.48 5.55 4.65
N LEU A 162 -8.18 4.43 4.66
CA LEU A 162 -9.36 4.17 3.83
C LEU A 162 -10.51 3.78 4.74
N ILE A 163 -11.60 4.54 4.70
CA ILE A 163 -12.77 4.32 5.55
C ILE A 163 -14.02 4.31 4.68
N TRP A 164 -14.87 3.32 4.88
CA TRP A 164 -16.25 3.30 4.42
C TRP A 164 -17.12 2.72 5.53
N THR A 165 -18.12 3.50 5.95
CA THR A 165 -19.02 3.15 7.04
C THR A 165 -20.47 3.38 6.64
N ALA A 166 -21.39 2.76 7.38
CA ALA A 166 -22.80 3.11 7.36
C ALA A 166 -23.02 4.55 7.83
N GLU A 167 -24.22 5.08 7.53
CA GLU A 167 -24.61 6.46 7.86
C GLU A 167 -24.55 6.74 9.37
N SER A 168 -24.88 5.75 10.20
CA SER A 168 -24.84 5.84 11.67
C SER A 168 -23.47 6.21 12.24
N LEU A 169 -22.37 5.85 11.55
CA LEU A 169 -21.00 6.17 11.96
C LEU A 169 -20.43 7.41 11.25
N THR A 170 -21.23 8.15 10.47
CA THR A 170 -20.76 9.33 9.72
C THR A 170 -20.11 10.37 10.64
N THR A 171 -20.68 10.61 11.82
CA THR A 171 -20.14 11.57 12.79
C THR A 171 -18.78 11.14 13.31
N VAL A 172 -18.60 9.84 13.59
CA VAL A 172 -17.33 9.27 14.04
C VAL A 172 -16.29 9.32 12.92
N ALA A 173 -16.67 8.94 11.70
CA ALA A 173 -15.79 8.98 10.52
C ALA A 173 -15.33 10.42 10.21
N LYS A 174 -16.21 11.42 10.38
CA LYS A 174 -15.84 12.85 10.28
C LYS A 174 -14.88 13.27 11.38
N ALA A 175 -15.07 12.82 12.62
CA ALA A 175 -14.13 13.10 13.71
C ALA A 175 -12.72 12.55 13.42
N ILE A 176 -12.63 11.31 12.92
CA ILE A 176 -11.37 10.71 12.47
C ILE A 176 -10.72 11.56 11.37
N GLN A 177 -11.53 11.99 10.38
CA GLN A 177 -11.07 12.87 9.31
C GLN A 177 -10.51 14.20 9.83
N PHE A 178 -11.22 14.85 10.76
CA PHE A 178 -10.77 16.13 11.33
C PHE A 178 -9.45 15.99 12.08
N ILE A 179 -9.29 14.93 12.87
CA ILE A 179 -8.03 14.66 13.57
C ILE A 179 -6.91 14.35 12.58
N ALA A 180 -7.16 13.52 11.57
CA ALA A 180 -6.20 13.21 10.52
C ALA A 180 -5.70 14.48 9.80
N ILE A 181 -6.60 15.41 9.47
CA ILE A 181 -6.25 16.70 8.85
C ILE A 181 -5.45 17.58 9.82
N ALA A 182 -5.85 17.64 11.09
CA ALA A 182 -5.13 18.41 12.12
C ALA A 182 -3.70 17.90 12.36
N LEU A 183 -3.43 16.63 12.09
CA LEU A 183 -2.10 16.01 12.14
C LEU A 183 -1.26 16.24 10.87
N GLY A 184 -1.71 17.13 9.97
CA GLY A 184 -1.05 17.42 8.69
C GLY A 184 -1.47 16.49 7.56
N GLY A 185 -2.57 15.76 7.72
CA GLY A 185 -3.12 14.90 6.69
C GLY A 185 -3.88 15.65 5.60
N GLU A 186 -3.97 15.02 4.43
CA GLU A 186 -4.69 15.54 3.27
C GLU A 186 -5.81 14.55 2.87
N ALA A 187 -7.04 15.07 2.77
CA ALA A 187 -8.15 14.30 2.22
C ALA A 187 -8.00 14.18 0.71
N LYS A 188 -8.05 12.95 0.20
CA LYS A 188 -7.99 12.67 -1.23
C LYS A 188 -9.39 12.42 -1.76
N PHE A 189 -9.79 13.28 -2.70
CA PHE A 189 -10.99 13.14 -3.49
C PHE A 189 -10.59 12.74 -4.91
N GLY A 190 -11.27 11.74 -5.47
CA GLY A 190 -11.03 11.29 -6.84
C GLY A 190 -10.65 9.81 -6.96
N PRO A 191 -10.48 9.32 -8.19
CA PRO A 191 -10.19 7.92 -8.44
C PRO A 191 -8.85 7.52 -7.81
N PRO A 192 -8.72 6.29 -7.28
CA PRO A 192 -7.51 5.85 -6.61
C PRO A 192 -6.29 5.95 -7.56
N PRO A 193 -5.11 6.32 -7.02
CA PRO A 193 -3.90 6.38 -7.82
C PRO A 193 -3.53 5.01 -8.36
N ARG A 194 -2.89 5.00 -9.53
CA ARG A 194 -2.64 3.76 -10.27
C ARG A 194 -1.84 2.75 -9.45
N THR A 195 -2.27 1.50 -9.41
CA THR A 195 -1.65 0.42 -8.63
C THR A 195 -0.30 -0.02 -9.22
N ALA A 196 0.51 -0.76 -8.45
CA ALA A 196 1.76 -1.31 -8.96
C ALA A 196 1.54 -2.22 -10.19
N LYS A 197 0.44 -2.99 -10.20
CA LYS A 197 0.06 -3.84 -11.33
C LYS A 197 -0.40 -3.01 -12.53
N GLU A 198 -1.16 -1.93 -12.32
CA GLU A 198 -1.51 -0.98 -13.40
C GLU A 198 -0.26 -0.34 -13.99
N ARG A 199 0.68 0.08 -13.15
CA ARG A 199 1.96 0.63 -13.61
C ARG A 199 2.78 -0.42 -14.37
N LYS A 200 2.79 -1.68 -13.92
CA LYS A 200 3.45 -2.79 -14.62
C LYS A 200 2.80 -3.06 -15.98
N ALA A 201 1.48 -3.13 -16.05
CA ALA A 201 0.74 -3.35 -17.31
C ALA A 201 0.96 -2.19 -18.30
N VAL A 202 0.86 -0.95 -17.84
CA VAL A 202 1.16 0.25 -18.64
C VAL A 202 2.62 0.27 -19.09
N GLY A 203 3.54 -0.12 -18.20
CA GLY A 203 4.97 -0.20 -18.52
C GLY A 203 5.30 -1.27 -19.57
N LEU A 204 4.59 -2.40 -19.56
CA LEU A 204 4.69 -3.41 -20.60
C LEU A 204 4.09 -2.90 -21.91
N LEU A 205 2.88 -2.35 -21.90
CA LEU A 205 2.22 -1.74 -23.07
C LEU A 205 3.10 -0.65 -23.73
N GLY A 206 3.75 0.18 -22.94
CA GLY A 206 4.67 1.22 -23.43
C GLY A 206 5.93 0.69 -24.14
N ARG A 207 6.27 -0.61 -23.99
CA ARG A 207 7.35 -1.25 -24.76
C ARG A 207 6.91 -1.69 -26.15
N PHE A 208 5.64 -2.02 -26.32
CA PHE A 208 5.04 -2.35 -27.62
C PHE A 208 4.80 -1.09 -28.46
N ASN A 209 4.41 0.03 -27.84
CA ASN A 209 4.09 1.29 -28.55
C ASN A 209 5.29 2.17 -28.95
N LYS A 210 6.54 1.77 -28.63
CA LYS A 210 7.76 2.53 -29.01
C LYS A 210 8.43 1.99 -30.30
N GLN A 211 7.72 1.16 -31.05
CA GLN A 211 8.07 0.73 -32.40
C GLN A 211 7.35 1.59 -33.42
#